data_AF-A0A7C1Z537-F1
#
_entry.id   AF-A0A7C1Z537-F1
#
_cell.length_a   1.000
_cell.length_b   1.000
_cell.length_c   1.000
_cell.angle_alpha   90.00
_cell.angle_beta   90.00
_cell.angle_gamma   90.00
#
_symmetry.space_group_name_H-M   'P 1'
#
loop_
_entity.id
_entity.type
_entity.pdbx_description
1 polymer ?
#
loop_
_entity_poly.entity_id
_entity_poly.type
_entity_poly.pdbx_seq_one_letter_code
_entity_poly.pdbx_strand_id
1 'polypeptide(L)'
;MELKSFNLSIVGIGGQGVIRTVQILAWAALLENYRVRTAETHGMAQRGGSVSSFLRFGNEVEGPLIPSGHSQVIIALEASEAVRSFRHANSKTIFLINNRIIVPPSIHLMNMEYPDLDSIQKFLQQISSNVFIINGHEEALKVGNIRSLNAYMLGVLVGSEKLPIKEKTLGNSIRRFVPKKAQISNKIAFQNGIENGKIIKEEIE
;
A
#
# COMPACT_ATOMS: atom_id res chain seq x y z
N MET A 1 19.92 -0.79 -16.15
CA MET A 1 18.80 -1.34 -16.95
C MET A 1 17.63 -0.38 -16.85
N GLU A 2 16.96 -0.11 -17.96
CA GLU A 2 15.72 0.67 -17.96
C GLU A 2 14.56 -0.13 -17.32
N LEU A 3 13.77 0.54 -16.46
CA LEU A 3 12.59 -0.07 -15.83
C LEU A 3 11.46 -0.16 -16.86
N LYS A 4 11.17 -1.37 -17.38
CA LYS A 4 10.06 -1.57 -18.33
C LYS A 4 8.71 -1.19 -17.72
N SER A 5 8.32 -1.87 -16.65
CA SER A 5 7.10 -1.59 -15.91
C SER A 5 7.19 -2.09 -14.46
N PHE A 6 6.61 -1.34 -13.55
CA PHE A 6 6.37 -1.70 -12.16
C PHE A 6 4.88 -1.50 -11.85
N ASN A 7 4.24 -2.53 -11.29
CA ASN A 7 2.82 -2.56 -10.99
C ASN A 7 2.62 -2.71 -9.47
N LEU A 8 1.79 -1.85 -8.91
CA LEU A 8 1.51 -1.83 -7.48
C LEU A 8 0.03 -1.56 -7.25
N SER A 9 -0.54 -2.27 -6.28
CA SER A 9 -1.92 -2.10 -5.85
C SER A 9 -1.96 -1.57 -4.42
N ILE A 10 -2.74 -0.52 -4.18
CA ILE A 10 -3.11 -0.08 -2.83
C ILE A 10 -4.57 -0.45 -2.62
N VAL A 11 -4.84 -1.16 -1.53
CA VAL A 11 -6.19 -1.61 -1.17
C VAL A 11 -6.50 -1.22 0.26
N GLY A 12 -7.78 -1.06 0.56
CA GLY A 12 -8.26 -0.62 1.87
C GLY A 12 -9.72 -0.27 1.81
N ILE A 13 -10.22 0.33 2.89
CA ILE A 13 -11.60 0.82 2.93
C ILE A 13 -11.66 2.33 2.67
N GLY A 14 -12.85 2.80 2.26
CA GLY A 14 -13.13 4.22 2.06
C GLY A 14 -12.72 5.08 3.25
N GLY A 15 -11.94 6.15 2.99
CA GLY A 15 -11.46 7.09 4.01
C GLY A 15 -10.02 6.86 4.49
N GLN A 16 -9.41 5.70 4.21
CA GLN A 16 -7.99 5.43 4.57
C GLN A 16 -6.97 6.11 3.65
N GLY A 17 -7.42 6.76 2.57
CA GLY A 17 -6.53 7.46 1.65
C GLY A 17 -5.81 6.57 0.63
N VAL A 18 -6.43 5.45 0.23
CA VAL A 18 -5.96 4.55 -0.85
C VAL A 18 -5.57 5.34 -2.12
N ILE A 19 -6.49 6.15 -2.65
CA ILE A 19 -6.27 6.98 -3.85
C ILE A 19 -5.14 7.99 -3.62
N ARG A 20 -5.08 8.61 -2.43
CA ARG A 20 -4.05 9.59 -2.10
C ARG A 20 -2.65 8.96 -2.11
N THR A 21 -2.53 7.73 -1.62
CA THR A 21 -1.28 6.97 -1.60
C THR A 21 -0.79 6.69 -3.02
N VAL A 22 -1.69 6.26 -3.92
CA VAL A 22 -1.37 6.09 -5.34
C VAL A 22 -0.97 7.42 -6.00
N GLN A 23 -1.64 8.52 -5.71
CA GLN A 23 -1.28 9.84 -6.24
C GLN A 23 0.11 10.31 -5.80
N ILE A 24 0.50 10.04 -4.54
CA ILE A 24 1.83 10.34 -4.03
C ILE A 24 2.89 9.52 -4.79
N LEU A 25 2.68 8.22 -4.96
CA LEU A 25 3.60 7.35 -5.71
C LEU A 25 3.66 7.73 -7.19
N ALA A 26 2.52 7.98 -7.82
CA ALA A 26 2.42 8.42 -9.21
C ALA A 26 3.21 9.72 -9.45
N TRP A 27 3.04 10.70 -8.55
CA TRP A 27 3.78 11.95 -8.65
C TRP A 27 5.29 11.76 -8.46
N ALA A 28 5.70 10.88 -7.53
CA ALA A 28 7.10 10.55 -7.35
C ALA A 28 7.68 9.88 -8.62
N ALA A 29 6.96 8.94 -9.23
CA ALA A 29 7.37 8.31 -10.48
C ALA A 29 7.49 9.31 -11.66
N LEU A 30 6.54 10.26 -11.77
CA LEU A 30 6.60 11.34 -12.76
C LEU A 30 7.84 12.23 -12.58
N LEU A 31 8.23 12.54 -11.34
CA LEU A 31 9.44 13.31 -11.04
C LEU A 31 10.74 12.57 -11.43
N GLU A 32 10.69 11.24 -11.54
CA GLU A 32 11.80 10.42 -12.05
C GLU A 32 11.70 10.12 -13.55
N ASN A 33 10.82 10.84 -14.26
CA ASN A 33 10.59 10.74 -15.72
C ASN A 33 9.99 9.40 -16.19
N TYR A 34 9.36 8.64 -15.30
CA TYR A 34 8.61 7.45 -15.72
C TYR A 34 7.25 7.82 -16.33
N ARG A 35 6.78 7.03 -17.28
CA ARG A 35 5.38 7.06 -17.71
C ARG A 35 4.53 6.44 -16.61
N VAL A 36 3.36 7.01 -16.35
CA VAL A 36 2.47 6.58 -15.27
C VAL A 36 1.07 6.34 -15.79
N ARG A 37 0.45 5.25 -15.36
CA ARG A 37 -0.98 4.95 -15.55
C ARG A 37 -1.58 4.53 -14.22
N THR A 38 -2.77 5.03 -13.93
CA THR A 38 -3.50 4.71 -12.71
C THR A 38 -4.93 4.31 -13.05
N ALA A 39 -5.45 3.32 -12.34
CA ALA A 39 -6.86 2.95 -12.35
C ALA A 39 -7.37 2.90 -10.91
N GLU A 40 -8.64 3.20 -10.70
CA GLU A 40 -9.24 3.14 -9.38
C GLU A 40 -10.70 2.72 -9.47
N THR A 41 -11.12 1.96 -8.47
CA THR A 41 -12.51 1.59 -8.28
C THR A 41 -13.13 2.60 -7.32
N HIS A 42 -13.69 3.69 -7.88
CA HIS A 42 -14.22 4.80 -7.09
C HIS A 42 -15.71 4.66 -6.71
N GLY A 43 -16.43 3.68 -7.27
CA GLY A 43 -17.89 3.58 -7.10
C GLY A 43 -18.30 3.47 -5.62
N MET A 44 -19.41 4.12 -5.22
CA MET A 44 -20.19 4.12 -3.93
C MET A 44 -19.51 3.90 -2.55
N ALA A 45 -18.25 3.51 -2.47
CA ALA A 45 -17.48 3.11 -1.29
C ALA A 45 -16.98 4.29 -0.45
N GLN A 46 -17.53 5.49 -0.65
CA GLN A 46 -17.25 6.67 0.19
C GLN A 46 -17.65 6.47 1.66
N ARG A 47 -18.44 5.43 1.97
CA ARG A 47 -18.83 5.03 3.33
C ARG A 47 -18.47 3.57 3.62
N GLY A 48 -17.20 3.30 3.90
CA GLY A 48 -16.75 2.00 4.44
C GLY A 48 -16.76 0.83 3.46
N GLY A 49 -16.88 1.09 2.16
CA GLY A 49 -16.73 0.05 1.13
C GLY A 49 -15.27 -0.25 0.81
N SER A 50 -15.03 -1.40 0.17
CA SER A 50 -13.73 -1.78 -0.39
C SER A 50 -13.31 -0.78 -1.48
N VAL A 51 -12.04 -0.39 -1.46
CA VAL A 51 -11.42 0.53 -2.42
C VAL A 51 -10.10 -0.07 -2.87
N SER A 52 -9.97 -0.22 -4.19
CA SER A 52 -8.72 -0.63 -4.83
C SER A 52 -8.25 0.45 -5.80
N SER A 53 -6.97 0.83 -5.70
CA SER A 53 -6.31 1.74 -6.61
C SER A 53 -5.01 1.13 -7.09
N PHE A 54 -4.78 1.24 -8.39
CA PHE A 54 -3.71 0.58 -9.12
C PHE A 54 -2.77 1.62 -9.71
N LEU A 55 -1.48 1.33 -9.63
CA LEU A 55 -0.41 2.14 -10.20
C LEU A 55 0.46 1.26 -11.11
N ARG A 56 0.68 1.72 -12.33
CA ARG A 56 1.66 1.16 -13.25
C ARG A 56 2.61 2.27 -13.70
N PHE A 57 3.91 2.06 -13.58
CA PHE A 57 4.89 3.04 -14.06
C PHE A 57 6.17 2.41 -14.61
N GLY A 58 6.85 3.12 -15.51
CA GLY A 58 8.06 2.65 -16.19
C GLY A 58 8.21 3.30 -17.56
N ASN A 59 9.07 2.75 -18.41
CA ASN A 59 9.28 3.25 -19.77
C ASN A 59 8.23 2.70 -20.76
N GLU A 60 7.70 1.49 -20.48
CA GLU A 60 6.80 0.72 -21.35
C GLU A 60 5.51 0.37 -20.59
N VAL A 61 4.66 1.38 -20.36
CA VAL A 61 3.36 1.18 -19.67
C VAL A 61 2.19 1.46 -20.59
N GLU A 62 1.54 0.38 -21.03
CA GLU A 62 0.34 0.39 -21.85
C GLU A 62 -0.88 0.00 -20.98
N GLY A 63 -1.80 0.95 -20.83
CA GLY A 63 -3.05 0.78 -20.06
C GLY A 63 -2.90 0.95 -18.53
N PRO A 64 -4.02 1.24 -17.83
CA PRO A 64 -3.99 1.51 -16.39
C PRO A 64 -4.27 0.28 -15.50
N LEU A 65 -4.82 -0.80 -16.05
CA LEU A 65 -5.16 -2.00 -15.30
C LEU A 65 -3.94 -2.91 -15.12
N ILE A 66 -3.79 -3.49 -13.93
CA ILE A 66 -2.77 -4.50 -13.62
C ILE A 66 -3.34 -5.87 -14.01
N PRO A 67 -2.68 -6.61 -14.92
CA PRO A 67 -3.10 -7.97 -15.25
C PRO A 67 -3.11 -8.89 -14.01
N SER A 68 -3.96 -9.91 -14.01
CA SER A 68 -4.04 -10.88 -12.90
C SER A 68 -2.68 -11.54 -12.67
N GLY A 69 -2.26 -11.60 -11.40
CA GLY A 69 -0.94 -12.11 -11.03
C GLY A 69 0.26 -11.24 -11.38
N HIS A 70 0.09 -9.96 -11.75
CA HIS A 70 1.21 -9.09 -12.15
C HIS A 70 1.51 -7.92 -11.19
N SER A 71 0.88 -7.85 -10.02
CA SER A 71 1.24 -6.86 -8.99
C SER A 71 2.57 -7.28 -8.35
N GLN A 72 3.61 -6.46 -8.44
CA GLN A 72 4.86 -6.72 -7.72
C GLN A 72 4.69 -6.47 -6.21
N VAL A 73 3.92 -5.45 -5.85
CA VAL A 73 3.63 -5.09 -4.47
C VAL A 73 2.12 -4.88 -4.30
N ILE A 74 1.59 -5.34 -3.18
CA ILE A 74 0.24 -5.01 -2.71
C ILE A 74 0.39 -4.41 -1.31
N ILE A 75 -0.06 -3.17 -1.14
CA ILE A 75 -0.18 -2.54 0.19
C ILE A 75 -1.65 -2.56 0.60
N ALA A 76 -1.93 -3.17 1.74
CA ALA A 76 -3.26 -3.21 2.31
C ALA A 76 -3.32 -2.31 3.55
N LEU A 77 -4.20 -1.30 3.54
CA LEU A 77 -4.42 -0.39 4.67
C LEU A 77 -5.41 -0.98 5.70
N GLU A 78 -6.19 -1.96 5.30
CA GLU A 78 -7.04 -2.83 6.12
C GLU A 78 -6.72 -4.28 5.75
N ALA A 79 -6.61 -5.16 6.74
CA ALA A 79 -5.98 -6.47 6.56
C ALA A 79 -6.73 -7.40 5.57
N SER A 80 -8.06 -7.44 5.62
CA SER A 80 -8.87 -8.32 4.77
C SER A 80 -8.84 -7.91 3.30
N GLU A 81 -8.56 -6.64 3.02
CA GLU A 81 -8.47 -6.12 1.66
C GLU A 81 -7.27 -6.72 0.91
N ALA A 82 -6.23 -7.16 1.64
CA ALA A 82 -5.15 -7.96 1.08
C ALA A 82 -5.68 -9.27 0.46
N VAL A 83 -6.56 -9.98 1.18
CA VAL A 83 -7.22 -11.19 0.68
C VAL A 83 -8.09 -10.87 -0.52
N ARG A 84 -8.86 -9.78 -0.53
CA ARG A 84 -9.70 -9.42 -1.70
C ARG A 84 -8.89 -9.16 -2.97
N SER A 85 -7.66 -8.68 -2.83
CA SER A 85 -6.78 -8.32 -3.95
C SER A 85 -5.90 -9.46 -4.47
N PHE A 86 -6.00 -10.66 -3.87
CA PHE A 86 -5.12 -11.80 -4.15
C PHE A 86 -5.02 -12.19 -5.63
N ARG A 87 -6.06 -11.95 -6.43
CA ARG A 87 -6.08 -12.24 -7.88
C ARG A 87 -5.04 -11.46 -8.68
N HIS A 88 -4.53 -10.35 -8.13
CA HIS A 88 -3.45 -9.57 -8.74
C HIS A 88 -2.05 -10.06 -8.32
N ALA A 89 -1.95 -11.02 -7.40
CA ALA A 89 -0.71 -11.53 -6.87
C ALA A 89 -0.25 -12.85 -7.51
N ASN A 90 1.05 -13.07 -7.47
CA ASN A 90 1.72 -14.34 -7.80
C ASN A 90 2.72 -14.69 -6.69
N SER A 91 3.51 -15.76 -6.88
CA SER A 91 4.49 -16.26 -5.91
C SER A 91 5.64 -15.31 -5.58
N LYS A 92 5.82 -14.23 -6.33
CA LYS A 92 6.83 -13.18 -6.11
C LYS A 92 6.24 -11.88 -5.58
N THR A 93 4.91 -11.76 -5.53
CA THR A 93 4.24 -10.55 -5.04
C THR A 93 4.54 -10.35 -3.56
N ILE A 94 4.87 -9.12 -3.19
CA ILE A 94 5.09 -8.75 -1.78
C ILE A 94 3.82 -8.11 -1.24
N PHE A 95 3.31 -8.66 -0.14
CA PHE A 95 2.19 -8.10 0.60
C PHE A 95 2.71 -7.32 1.80
N LEU A 96 2.42 -6.02 1.84
CA LEU A 96 2.66 -5.14 2.99
C LEU A 96 1.30 -4.81 3.62
N ILE A 97 0.97 -5.50 4.71
CA ILE A 97 -0.39 -5.51 5.27
C ILE A 97 -0.40 -4.78 6.59
N ASN A 98 -1.10 -3.65 6.66
CA ASN A 98 -1.40 -3.02 7.93
C ASN A 98 -2.34 -3.94 8.74
N ASN A 99 -1.97 -4.24 9.99
CA ASN A 99 -2.66 -5.14 10.92
C ASN A 99 -4.10 -4.72 11.31
N ARG A 100 -4.63 -3.63 10.75
CA ARG A 100 -5.90 -3.05 11.15
C ARG A 100 -7.05 -3.88 10.56
N ILE A 101 -7.89 -4.38 11.46
CA ILE A 101 -9.18 -5.01 11.14
C ILE A 101 -10.30 -3.99 11.34
N ILE A 102 -11.17 -3.85 10.34
CA ILE A 102 -12.38 -3.01 10.42
C ILE A 102 -13.58 -3.84 9.96
N VAL A 103 -14.30 -4.42 10.91
CA VAL A 103 -15.45 -5.29 10.64
C VAL A 103 -16.63 -4.46 10.13
N PRO A 104 -17.14 -4.71 8.90
CA PRO A 104 -18.35 -4.05 8.42
C PRO A 104 -19.58 -4.45 9.25
N PRO A 105 -20.54 -3.54 9.48
CA PRO A 105 -21.78 -3.86 10.19
C PRO A 105 -22.56 -5.04 9.56
N SER A 106 -22.47 -5.20 8.24
CA SER A 106 -23.15 -6.28 7.50
C SER A 106 -22.69 -7.69 7.91
N ILE A 107 -21.47 -7.86 8.40
CA ILE A 107 -20.94 -9.16 8.82
C ILE A 107 -21.74 -9.71 10.01
N HIS A 108 -22.07 -8.85 10.97
CA HIS A 108 -22.91 -9.21 12.12
C HIS A 108 -24.34 -9.56 11.69
N LEU A 109 -24.90 -8.83 10.71
CA LEU A 109 -26.23 -9.13 10.16
C LEU A 109 -26.29 -10.46 9.41
N MET A 110 -25.18 -10.87 8.79
CA MET A 110 -25.07 -12.13 8.03
C MET A 110 -24.64 -13.32 8.89
N ASN A 111 -24.41 -13.12 10.20
CA ASN A 111 -23.87 -14.13 11.12
C ASN A 111 -22.60 -14.82 10.59
N MET A 112 -21.73 -14.03 9.94
CA MET A 112 -20.45 -14.46 9.41
C MET A 112 -19.31 -14.04 10.34
N GLU A 113 -18.22 -14.79 10.34
CA GLU A 113 -17.00 -14.40 11.03
C GLU A 113 -16.11 -13.56 10.10
N TYR A 114 -15.45 -12.55 10.67
CA TYR A 114 -14.42 -11.80 9.97
C TYR A 114 -13.07 -12.49 10.20
N PRO A 115 -12.25 -12.71 9.17
CA PRO A 115 -11.00 -13.44 9.34
C PRO A 115 -10.04 -12.66 10.24
N ASP A 116 -9.37 -13.38 11.14
CA ASP A 116 -8.27 -12.84 11.95
C ASP A 116 -6.98 -12.70 11.11
N LEU A 117 -5.97 -12.03 11.69
CA LEU A 117 -4.70 -11.78 11.01
C LEU A 117 -3.97 -13.08 10.65
N ASP A 118 -4.01 -14.08 11.52
CA ASP A 118 -3.35 -15.37 11.29
C ASP A 118 -3.96 -16.11 10.10
N SER A 119 -5.29 -16.11 9.99
CA SER A 119 -6.03 -16.72 8.88
C SER A 119 -5.76 -15.97 7.57
N ILE A 120 -5.75 -14.64 7.61
CA ILE A 120 -5.37 -13.79 6.46
C ILE A 120 -3.96 -14.12 6.00
N GLN A 121 -2.99 -14.15 6.92
CA GLN A 121 -1.59 -14.41 6.62
C GLN A 121 -1.41 -15.81 6.04
N LYS A 122 -1.97 -16.85 6.68
CA LYS A 122 -1.90 -18.24 6.19
C LYS A 122 -2.48 -18.39 4.79
N PHE A 123 -3.62 -17.77 4.50
CA PHE A 123 -4.22 -17.81 3.17
C PHE A 123 -3.29 -17.18 2.13
N LEU A 124 -2.77 -15.98 2.40
CA LEU A 124 -1.88 -15.28 1.46
C LEU A 124 -0.52 -15.99 1.28
N GLN A 125 -0.05 -16.68 2.32
CA GLN A 125 1.17 -17.50 2.26
C GLN A 125 1.04 -18.71 1.33
N GLN A 126 -0.17 -19.17 1.02
CA GLN A 126 -0.40 -20.17 -0.03
C GLN A 126 -0.13 -19.60 -1.44
N ILE A 127 -0.10 -18.28 -1.59
CA ILE A 127 0.06 -17.58 -2.86
C ILE A 127 1.49 -17.07 -3.03
N SER A 128 2.04 -16.45 -1.99
CA SER A 128 3.40 -15.88 -1.97
C SER A 128 4.03 -16.07 -0.60
N SER A 129 5.34 -16.37 -0.54
CA SER A 129 6.08 -16.40 0.72
C SER A 129 6.27 -15.02 1.35
N ASN A 130 6.11 -13.94 0.57
CA ASN A 130 6.45 -12.58 0.96
C ASN A 130 5.24 -11.84 1.54
N VAL A 131 4.80 -12.25 2.74
CA VAL A 131 3.62 -11.68 3.42
C VAL A 131 4.02 -11.09 4.77
N PHE A 132 3.98 -9.76 4.86
CA PHE A 132 4.44 -9.01 6.02
C PHE A 132 3.27 -8.27 6.69
N ILE A 133 3.02 -8.61 7.95
CA ILE A 133 2.05 -7.90 8.81
C ILE A 133 2.76 -6.75 9.53
N ILE A 134 2.20 -5.56 9.45
CA ILE A 134 2.82 -4.30 9.86
C ILE A 134 1.88 -3.57 10.83
N ASN A 135 2.41 -3.13 11.98
CA ASN A 135 1.68 -2.34 12.97
C ASN A 135 1.59 -0.84 12.59
N GLY A 136 1.22 -0.56 11.34
CA GLY A 136 1.27 0.79 10.78
C GLY A 136 0.28 1.75 11.45
N HIS A 137 -0.87 1.24 11.90
CA HIS A 137 -1.88 2.01 12.61
C HIS A 137 -1.35 2.54 13.94
N GLU A 138 -0.73 1.67 14.74
CA GLU A 138 -0.14 2.00 16.02
C GLU A 138 1.03 2.99 15.86
N GLU A 139 1.89 2.77 14.85
CA GLU A 139 3.00 3.68 14.56
C GLU A 139 2.51 5.08 14.14
N ALA A 140 1.45 5.16 13.35
CA ALA A 140 0.86 6.45 13.00
C ALA A 140 0.23 7.18 14.21
N LEU A 141 -0.31 6.43 15.18
CA LEU A 141 -0.81 6.99 16.44
C LEU A 141 0.30 7.52 17.34
N LYS A 142 1.44 6.82 17.43
CA LYS A 142 2.62 7.27 18.21
C LYS A 142 3.14 8.63 17.76
N VAL A 143 3.02 8.93 16.47
CA VAL A 143 3.42 10.22 15.88
C VAL A 143 2.32 11.31 16.01
N GLY A 144 1.22 10.99 16.70
CA GLY A 144 0.15 11.93 17.05
C GLY A 144 -0.83 12.24 15.92
N ASN A 145 -0.78 11.52 14.80
CA ASN A 145 -1.67 11.75 13.68
C ASN A 145 -1.87 10.49 12.83
N ILE A 146 -3.02 9.83 13.02
CA ILE A 146 -3.38 8.60 12.30
C ILE A 146 -3.37 8.75 10.77
N ARG A 147 -3.57 9.96 10.23
CA ARG A 147 -3.49 10.21 8.78
C ARG A 147 -2.07 10.07 8.23
N SER A 148 -1.07 9.91 9.10
CA SER A 148 0.32 9.63 8.72
C SER A 148 0.57 8.15 8.40
N LEU A 149 -0.44 7.27 8.55
CA LEU A 149 -0.37 5.85 8.18
C LEU A 149 0.15 5.65 6.75
N ASN A 150 -0.34 6.44 5.80
CA ASN A 150 0.04 6.27 4.40
C ASN A 150 1.52 6.62 4.19
N ALA A 151 2.02 7.66 4.88
CA ALA A 151 3.44 7.99 4.86
C ALA A 151 4.27 6.88 5.51
N TYR A 152 3.81 6.30 6.62
CA TYR A 152 4.47 5.16 7.25
C TYR A 152 4.57 3.95 6.30
N MET A 153 3.46 3.49 5.71
CA MET A 153 3.44 2.35 4.79
C MET A 153 4.28 2.59 3.53
N LEU A 154 4.31 3.83 3.01
CA LEU A 154 5.21 4.21 1.91
C LEU A 154 6.68 4.19 2.33
N GLY A 155 6.97 4.54 3.59
CA GLY A 155 8.29 4.40 4.19
C GLY A 155 8.73 2.95 4.22
N VAL A 156 7.86 2.05 4.69
CA VAL A 156 8.13 0.61 4.71
C VAL A 156 8.45 0.09 3.31
N LEU A 157 7.63 0.47 2.32
CA LEU A 157 7.86 0.07 0.93
C LEU A 157 9.23 0.53 0.41
N VAL A 158 9.60 1.80 0.58
CA VAL A 158 10.89 2.28 0.06
C VAL A 158 12.09 1.72 0.85
N GLY A 159 11.94 1.53 2.17
CA GLY A 159 12.95 0.91 3.02
C GLY A 159 13.23 -0.55 2.68
N SER A 160 12.22 -1.27 2.16
CA SER A 160 12.39 -2.65 1.66
C SER A 160 13.21 -2.76 0.38
N GLU A 161 13.53 -1.62 -0.28
CA GLU A 161 14.20 -1.52 -1.57
C GLU A 161 13.48 -2.23 -2.74
N LYS A 162 12.18 -2.52 -2.57
CA LYS A 162 11.35 -3.14 -3.61
C LYS A 162 10.59 -2.12 -4.46
N LEU A 163 10.84 -0.82 -4.23
CA LEU A 163 10.29 0.29 -4.99
C LEU A 163 11.38 0.95 -5.85
N PRO A 164 11.26 0.97 -7.18
CA PRO A 164 12.21 1.65 -8.06
C PRO A 164 11.93 3.16 -8.12
N ILE A 165 11.85 3.81 -6.96
CA ILE A 165 11.72 5.27 -6.79
C ILE A 165 12.64 5.65 -5.63
N LYS A 166 13.41 6.73 -5.78
CA LYS A 166 14.34 7.18 -4.73
C LYS A 166 13.57 7.67 -3.51
N GLU A 167 14.07 7.33 -2.33
CA GLU A 167 13.53 7.79 -1.04
C GLU A 167 13.32 9.31 -1.00
N LYS A 168 14.32 10.08 -1.44
CA LYS A 168 14.25 11.55 -1.49
C LYS A 168 13.10 12.04 -2.38
N THR A 169 12.88 11.40 -3.53
CA THR A 169 11.79 11.76 -4.44
C THR A 169 10.43 11.47 -3.81
N LEU A 170 10.29 10.29 -3.20
CA LEU A 170 9.06 9.90 -2.51
C LEU A 170 8.75 10.82 -1.32
N GLY A 171 9.75 11.15 -0.50
CA GLY A 171 9.61 12.10 0.62
C GLY A 171 9.17 13.49 0.16
N ASN A 172 9.72 13.99 -0.95
CA ASN A 172 9.28 15.24 -1.58
C ASN A 172 7.83 15.17 -2.07
N SER A 173 7.43 14.04 -2.66
CA SER A 173 6.06 13.81 -3.08
C SER A 173 5.09 13.80 -1.90
N ILE A 174 5.41 13.08 -0.81
CA ILE A 174 4.60 13.10 0.42
C ILE A 174 4.40 14.54 0.90
N ARG A 175 5.48 15.33 0.97
CA ARG A 175 5.42 16.74 1.39
C ARG A 175 4.50 17.59 0.51
N ARG A 176 4.39 17.29 -0.80
CA ARG A 176 3.53 18.00 -1.76
C ARG A 176 2.04 17.78 -1.53
N PHE A 177 1.65 16.57 -1.11
CA PHE A 177 0.26 16.17 -0.90
C PHE A 177 -0.23 16.33 0.54
N VAL A 178 0.69 16.42 1.50
CA VAL A 178 0.37 16.58 2.93
C VAL A 178 0.23 18.07 3.28
N PRO A 179 -0.85 18.48 3.99
CA PRO A 179 -1.00 19.85 4.47
C PRO A 179 0.18 20.29 5.34
N LYS A 180 0.58 21.58 5.25
CA LYS A 180 1.72 22.13 6.02
C LYS A 180 1.72 21.74 7.50
N LYS A 181 0.56 21.82 8.16
CA LYS A 181 0.39 21.46 9.59
C LYS A 181 0.68 19.99 9.94
N ALA A 182 0.64 19.09 8.95
CA ALA A 182 0.84 17.65 9.13
C ALA A 182 2.18 17.15 8.53
N GLN A 183 3.02 18.04 7.99
CA GLN A 183 4.28 17.63 7.35
C GLN A 183 5.27 17.01 8.34
N ILE A 184 5.34 17.51 9.57
CA ILE A 184 6.24 16.97 10.60
C ILE A 184 5.83 15.53 10.95
N SER A 185 4.53 15.31 11.24
CA SER A 185 4.04 13.98 11.59
C SER A 185 4.25 12.98 10.45
N ASN A 186 3.99 13.38 9.21
CA ASN A 186 4.20 12.52 8.04
C ASN A 186 5.68 12.26 7.76
N LYS A 187 6.58 13.24 7.99
CA LYS A 187 8.02 13.04 7.84
C LYS A 187 8.55 12.02 8.84
N ILE A 188 8.16 12.13 10.11
CA ILE A 188 8.58 11.19 11.16
C ILE A 188 8.01 9.80 10.86
N ALA A 189 6.72 9.70 10.53
CA ALA A 189 6.09 8.43 10.18
C ALA A 189 6.77 7.77 8.96
N PHE A 190 7.09 8.53 7.91
CA PHE A 190 7.82 8.03 6.75
C PHE A 190 9.21 7.48 7.12
N GLN A 191 9.96 8.18 7.97
CA GLN A 191 11.28 7.74 8.43
C GLN A 191 11.20 6.49 9.31
N ASN A 192 10.26 6.43 10.26
CA ASN A 192 10.03 5.21 11.05
C ASN A 192 9.63 4.03 10.17
N GLY A 193 8.83 4.30 9.12
CA GLY A 193 8.48 3.31 8.11
C GLY A 193 9.69 2.78 7.37
N ILE A 194 10.63 3.64 6.97
CA ILE A 194 11.89 3.24 6.30
C ILE A 194 12.69 2.28 7.17
N GLU A 195 12.84 2.57 8.46
CA GLU A 195 13.58 1.68 9.37
C GLU A 195 12.91 0.30 9.48
N ASN A 196 11.58 0.22 9.55
CA ASN A 196 10.88 -1.06 9.51
C ASN A 196 11.03 -1.75 8.14
N GLY A 197 10.99 -0.99 7.05
CA GLY A 197 11.22 -1.50 5.70
C GLY A 197 12.58 -2.19 5.53
N LYS A 198 13.63 -1.70 6.19
CA LYS A 198 14.96 -2.34 6.18
C LYS A 198 14.95 -3.73 6.81
N ILE A 199 14.16 -3.93 7.88
CA ILE A 199 13.99 -5.25 8.51
C ILE A 199 13.31 -6.20 7.50
N ILE A 200 12.25 -5.73 6.84
CA ILE A 200 11.56 -6.51 5.80
C ILE A 200 12.48 -6.85 4.62
N LYS A 201 13.43 -5.97 4.26
CA LYS A 201 14.42 -6.24 3.21
C LYS A 201 15.22 -7.50 3.54
N GLU A 202 15.70 -7.62 4.78
CA GLU A 202 16.49 -8.76 5.26
C GLU A 202 15.69 -10.08 5.23
N GLU A 203 14.36 -10.01 5.40
CA GLU A 203 13.48 -11.20 5.33
C GLU A 203 13.15 -11.65 3.90
N ILE A 204 13.33 -10.79 2.89
CA ILE A 204 13.09 -11.11 1.47
C ILE A 204 14.34 -11.66 0.78
N GLU A 205 15.53 -11.35 1.30
CA GLU A 205 16.84 -11.78 0.78
C GLU A 205 17.22 -13.22 1.20
#